data_AF-A0A1I3J0X5-F1
#
_entry.id   AF-A0A1I3J0X5-F1
#
_cell.length_a   1.000
_cell.length_b   1.000
_cell.length_c   1.000
_cell.angle_alpha   90.00
_cell.angle_beta   90.00
_cell.angle_gamma   90.00
#
_symmetry.space_group_name_H-M   'P 1'
#
loop_
_entity.id
_entity.type
_entity.pdbx_description
1 polymer ?
#
loop_
_entity_poly.entity_id
_entity_poly.type
_entity_poly.pdbx_seq_one_letter_code
_entity_poly.pdbx_strand_id
1 'polypeptide(L)'
;MAKGNFLTVGDKTTCGGAILTGTDNIKFYGKQAAIEGSSVTCGKHSGNYAIVGGVGSFLDKGTKLAGTLDSHTTCPCNSALIHSIPDSYQK
;
A
#
# COMPACT_ATOMS: atom_id res chain seq x y z
N MET A 1 -9.10 8.47 17.18
CA MET A 1 -8.08 8.86 16.18
C MET A 1 -7.43 7.58 15.67
N ALA A 2 -7.58 7.29 14.38
CA ALA A 2 -6.96 6.12 13.79
C ALA A 2 -5.60 6.54 13.22
N LYS A 3 -4.52 5.88 13.66
CA LYS A 3 -3.17 6.14 13.18
C LYS A 3 -2.82 5.08 12.14
N GLY A 4 -2.61 5.51 10.90
CA GLY A 4 -2.20 4.66 9.79
C GLY A 4 -0.76 4.94 9.41
N ASN A 5 -0.15 4.04 8.64
CA ASN A 5 1.18 4.23 8.10
C ASN A 5 1.14 4.18 6.57
N PHE A 6 1.97 5.01 5.93
CA PHE A 6 2.14 4.97 4.49
C PHE A 6 2.84 3.70 4.05
N LEU A 7 2.49 3.27 2.85
CA LEU A 7 3.04 2.09 2.21
C LEU A 7 3.94 2.48 1.05
N THR A 8 4.93 1.63 0.79
CA THR A 8 5.98 1.80 -0.20
C THR A 8 6.22 0.51 -0.97
N VAL A 9 6.83 0.64 -2.14
CA VAL A 9 7.26 -0.50 -2.93
C VAL A 9 8.23 -1.36 -2.12
N GLY A 10 7.98 -2.67 -2.13
CA GLY A 10 8.69 -3.67 -1.34
C GLY A 10 8.08 -3.95 0.03
N ASP A 11 7.04 -3.22 0.45
CA ASP A 11 6.31 -3.54 1.68
C ASP A 11 5.63 -4.89 1.57
N LYS A 12 5.68 -5.64 2.68
CA LYS A 12 5.12 -6.99 2.73
C LYS A 12 3.64 -6.95 3.09
N THR A 13 2.93 -8.00 2.74
CA THR A 13 1.55 -8.22 3.18
C THR A 13 1.50 -9.35 4.21
N THR A 14 0.46 -9.34 5.03
CA THR A 14 0.22 -10.38 6.04
C THR A 14 0.03 -11.78 5.45
N CYS A 15 -0.32 -11.89 4.17
CA CYS A 15 -0.38 -13.17 3.45
C CYS A 15 0.97 -13.65 2.91
N GLY A 16 2.07 -12.94 3.18
CA GLY A 16 3.41 -13.25 2.68
C GLY A 16 3.71 -12.74 1.27
N GLY A 17 2.87 -11.86 0.74
CA GLY A 17 3.12 -11.16 -0.52
C GLY A 17 3.89 -9.85 -0.35
N ALA A 18 4.04 -9.10 -1.45
CA ALA A 18 4.73 -7.81 -1.43
C ALA A 18 4.20 -6.83 -2.50
N ILE A 19 4.33 -5.53 -2.23
CA ILE A 19 4.02 -4.47 -3.19
C ILE A 19 5.14 -4.38 -4.22
N LEU A 20 4.78 -4.45 -5.51
CA LEU A 20 5.72 -4.45 -6.63
C LEU A 20 5.86 -3.06 -7.27
N THR A 21 4.78 -2.29 -7.34
CA THR A 21 4.78 -1.01 -8.04
C THR A 21 4.22 0.11 -7.17
N GLY A 22 4.68 1.32 -7.43
CA GLY A 22 4.28 2.54 -6.73
C GLY A 22 4.35 3.75 -7.64
N THR A 23 4.04 4.91 -7.09
CA THR A 23 4.19 6.18 -7.79
C THR A 23 5.64 6.66 -7.76
N ASP A 24 6.09 7.27 -8.86
CA ASP A 24 7.41 7.91 -8.93
C ASP A 24 7.40 9.35 -8.42
N ASN A 25 6.21 9.97 -8.28
CA ASN A 25 6.10 11.36 -7.83
C ASN A 25 6.40 11.49 -6.33
N ILE A 26 5.93 10.53 -5.53
CA ILE A 26 6.13 10.50 -4.08
C ILE A 26 7.06 9.36 -3.75
N LYS A 27 8.20 9.69 -3.14
CA LYS A 27 9.18 8.72 -2.68
C LYS A 27 9.42 8.91 -1.19
N PHE A 28 9.12 7.89 -0.40
CA PHE A 28 9.44 7.85 1.02
C PHE A 28 10.79 7.17 1.20
N TYR A 29 11.76 7.88 1.77
CA TYR A 29 13.10 7.33 2.04
C TYR A 29 13.75 6.70 0.78
N GLY A 30 13.51 7.29 -0.40
CA GLY A 30 14.01 6.77 -1.68
C GLY A 30 13.21 5.60 -2.27
N LYS A 31 12.18 5.11 -1.59
CA LYS A 31 11.25 4.10 -2.11
C LYS A 31 9.99 4.76 -2.65
N GLN A 32 9.53 4.31 -3.82
CA GLN A 32 8.26 4.75 -4.39
C GLN A 32 7.11 4.48 -3.42
N ALA A 33 6.23 5.46 -3.23
CA ALA A 33 5.04 5.30 -2.42
C ALA A 33 4.03 4.39 -3.13
N ALA A 34 3.38 3.50 -2.39
CA ALA A 34 2.29 2.70 -2.93
C ALA A 34 1.04 3.58 -3.07
N ILE A 35 0.27 3.35 -4.14
CA ILE A 35 -0.97 4.09 -4.44
C ILE A 35 -2.09 3.10 -4.71
N GLU A 36 -3.33 3.58 -4.69
CA GLU A 36 -4.47 2.80 -5.18
C GLU A 36 -4.20 2.34 -6.64
N GLY A 37 -4.37 1.05 -6.91
CA GLY A 37 -4.01 0.42 -8.18
C GLY A 37 -2.59 -0.14 -8.27
N SER A 38 -1.73 0.11 -7.28
CA SER A 38 -0.40 -0.51 -7.18
C SER A 38 -0.50 -2.04 -7.21
N SER A 39 0.39 -2.67 -7.96
CA SER A 39 0.46 -4.13 -8.06
C SER A 39 1.09 -4.73 -6.82
N VAL A 40 0.51 -5.84 -6.37
CA VAL A 40 0.89 -6.57 -5.16
C VAL A 40 0.79 -8.06 -5.44
N THR A 41 1.76 -8.83 -4.96
CA THR A 41 1.72 -10.29 -5.00
C THR A 41 1.03 -10.83 -3.75
N CYS A 42 0.51 -12.05 -3.84
CA CYS A 42 0.06 -12.80 -2.66
C CYS A 42 1.03 -13.97 -2.43
N GLY A 43 1.40 -14.22 -1.18
CA GLY A 43 2.25 -15.38 -0.84
C GLY A 43 1.49 -16.71 -0.84
N LYS A 44 0.15 -16.67 -0.88
CA LYS A 44 -0.72 -17.83 -0.76
C LYS A 44 -1.44 -18.21 -2.05
N HIS A 45 -1.68 -17.23 -2.92
CA HIS A 45 -2.35 -17.42 -4.20
C HIS A 45 -1.49 -16.90 -5.34
N SER A 46 -1.32 -17.71 -6.38
CA SER A 46 -0.61 -17.34 -7.59
C SER A 46 -1.43 -16.30 -8.37
N GLY A 47 -0.91 -15.08 -8.51
CA GLY A 47 -1.57 -14.02 -9.27
C GLY A 47 -1.03 -12.63 -8.94
N ASN A 48 -1.36 -11.69 -9.82
CA ASN A 48 -1.12 -10.28 -9.58
C ASN A 48 -2.41 -9.66 -9.03
N TYR A 49 -2.30 -9.09 -7.84
CA TYR A 49 -3.37 -8.36 -7.19
C TYR A 49 -3.06 -6.87 -7.22
N ALA A 50 -4.03 -6.06 -6.85
CA ALA A 50 -3.90 -4.62 -6.77
C ALA A 50 -4.31 -4.12 -5.40
N ILE A 51 -3.76 -2.99 -5.00
CA ILE A 51 -4.20 -2.28 -3.80
C ILE A 51 -5.46 -1.49 -4.15
N VAL A 52 -6.47 -1.59 -3.30
CA VAL A 52 -7.72 -0.83 -3.39
C VAL A 52 -7.89 -0.03 -2.12
N GLY A 53 -8.35 1.20 -2.28
CA GLY A 53 -8.43 2.16 -1.19
C GLY A 53 -7.11 2.86 -0.89
N GLY A 54 -7.19 3.91 -0.10
CA GLY A 54 -6.08 4.80 0.18
C GLY A 54 -6.50 5.97 1.03
N VAL A 55 -5.50 6.74 1.45
CA VAL A 55 -5.67 7.90 2.31
C VAL A 55 -6.28 9.03 1.49
N GLY A 56 -7.56 9.31 1.71
CA GLY A 56 -8.29 10.36 0.97
C GLY A 56 -7.67 11.76 1.12
N SER A 57 -6.92 12.00 2.20
CA SER A 57 -6.22 13.27 2.44
C SER A 57 -4.95 13.42 1.62
N PHE A 58 -4.40 12.33 1.07
CA PHE A 58 -3.14 12.31 0.34
C PHE A 58 -3.34 11.70 -1.05
N LEU A 59 -3.45 12.57 -2.05
CA LEU A 59 -3.59 12.17 -3.45
C LEU A 59 -2.35 12.55 -4.24
N ASP A 60 -1.82 11.59 -5.01
CA ASP A 60 -0.82 11.80 -6.03
C ASP A 60 -1.48 11.85 -7.41
N LYS A 61 -1.46 13.02 -8.06
CA LYS A 61 -2.07 13.24 -9.40
C LYS A 61 -3.52 12.73 -9.56
N GLY A 62 -4.28 12.70 -8.46
CA GLY A 62 -5.66 12.21 -8.43
C GLY A 62 -5.83 10.76 -7.94
N THR A 63 -4.75 10.03 -7.70
CA THR A 63 -4.77 8.68 -7.12
C THR A 63 -4.43 8.75 -5.63
N LYS A 64 -5.20 8.07 -4.79
CA LYS A 64 -4.97 8.08 -3.34
C LYS A 64 -3.72 7.28 -2.98
N LEU A 65 -2.92 7.79 -2.06
CA LEU A 65 -1.78 7.06 -1.49
C LEU A 65 -2.28 5.88 -0.68
N ALA A 66 -1.59 4.75 -0.77
CA ALA A 66 -1.95 3.56 0.00
C ALA A 66 -1.48 3.69 1.45
N GLY A 67 -2.35 3.30 2.38
CA GLY A 67 -2.06 3.34 3.80
C GLY A 67 -2.61 2.12 4.53
N THR A 68 -1.99 1.75 5.65
CA THR A 68 -2.33 0.50 6.36
C THR A 68 -3.75 0.43 6.91
N LEU A 69 -4.44 1.57 7.05
CA LEU A 69 -5.82 1.62 7.56
C LEU A 69 -6.88 1.59 6.47
N ASP A 70 -6.65 2.34 5.38
CA ASP A 70 -7.66 2.61 4.35
C ASP A 70 -7.41 1.82 3.06
N SER A 71 -6.34 1.03 3.02
CA SER A 71 -5.97 0.22 1.86
C SER A 71 -6.03 -1.26 2.17
N HIS A 72 -6.60 -1.99 1.24
CA HIS A 72 -6.67 -3.45 1.25
C HIS A 72 -6.18 -3.99 -0.09
N THR A 73 -5.74 -5.24 -0.09
CA THR A 73 -5.39 -5.93 -1.34
C THR A 73 -6.63 -6.59 -1.94
N THR A 74 -6.81 -6.56 -3.26
CA THR A 74 -7.85 -7.34 -3.96
C THR A 74 -7.64 -8.85 -3.92
N CYS A 75 -6.60 -9.33 -3.24
CA CYS A 75 -6.38 -10.75 -3.10
C CYS A 75 -7.48 -11.42 -2.26
N PRO A 76 -7.80 -12.70 -2.51
CA PRO A 76 -8.84 -13.41 -1.77
C PRO A 76 -8.53 -13.56 -0.27
N CYS A 77 -7.27 -13.34 0.15
CA CYS A 77 -6.90 -13.32 1.56
C CYS A 77 -7.39 -12.05 2.29
N ASN A 78 -7.77 -11.01 1.55
CA ASN A 78 -8.07 -9.67 2.06
C ASN A 78 -7.00 -9.18 3.06
N SER A 79 -5.74 -9.50 2.74
CA SER A 79 -4.62 -9.34 3.67
C SER A 79 -4.27 -7.86 3.87
N ALA A 80 -4.00 -7.52 5.12
CA ALA A 80 -3.47 -6.21 5.48
C ALA A 80 -2.04 -6.03 4.97
N LEU A 81 -1.68 -4.77 4.71
CA LEU A 81 -0.36 -4.34 4.28
C LEU A 81 0.49 -4.00 5.51
N ILE A 82 1.76 -4.39 5.49
CA ILE A 82 2.71 -4.18 6.59
C ILE A 82 3.65 -3.05 6.16
N HIS A 83 3.59 -1.93 6.89
CA HIS A 83 4.49 -0.81 6.65
C HIS A 83 5.92 -1.16 7.09
N SER A 84 6.89 -0.87 6.23
CA SER A 84 8.32 -0.95 6.58
C SER A 84 8.87 0.40 7.03
N ILE A 85 8.19 1.51 6.70
CA ILE A 85 8.63 2.86 7.06
C ILE A 85 7.90 3.36 8.31
N PRO A 86 8.55 4.18 9.15
CA PRO A 86 7.93 4.80 10.32
C PRO A 86 7.15 6.07 9.95
N ASP A 87 6.51 6.12 8.78
CA ASP A 87 5.80 7.29 8.28
C ASP A 87 4.31 7.13 8.50
N SER A 88 3.81 7.81 9.53
CA SER A 88 2.47 7.63 10.05
C SER A 88 1.60 8.86 9.86
N TYR A 89 0.36 8.66 9.44
CA TYR A 89 -0.65 9.70 9.31
C TYR A 89 -1.79 9.47 10.31
N GLN A 90 -2.48 10.54 10.69
CA GLN A 90 -3.69 10.47 11.50
C GLN A 90 -4.92 10.79 10.65
N LYS A 91 -5.97 10.02 10.89
CA LYS A 91 -7.31 10.21 10.35
C LYS A 91 -8.33 10.26 11.47
#